data_AF-A0A958D7G7-F1
#
_entry.id   AF-A0A958D7G7-F1
#
_cell.length_a   1.000
_cell.length_b   1.000
_cell.length_c   1.000
_cell.angle_alpha   90.00
_cell.angle_beta   90.00
_cell.angle_gamma   90.00
#
_symmetry.space_group_name_H-M   'P 1'
#
loop_
_entity.id
_entity.type
_entity.pdbx_description
1 polymer ?
#
loop_
_entity_poly.entity_id
_entity_poly.type
_entity_poly.pdbx_seq_one_letter_code
_entity_poly.pdbx_strand_id
1 'polypeptide(L)'
;MMRPTLAAAAKPLLLVLSMAVLLAGCGSSQGLAPVSSVPLATRTRLPVVFHDASELQFTQMADPLPDGPVVNLRGLYGANGAGDSSLALCQLQDGQLLCRRYDATLDATGPLLVDASGQVDGSTLSVGNWQPLEWDEAGQLAVAQAELDNRASKLADYEWDALARPDFADSTKWFNGDAERFSALPLELYGYDMASKRIIWRAQGWEFPQQEHLVHRYPAIYIVTDPAGKKPPEIFVTIEGFAEE
;
A
#
# COMPACT_ATOMS: atom_id res chain seq x y z
N MET A 1 -23.68 78.63 -15.34
CA MET A 1 -24.87 78.36 -14.48
C MET A 1 -24.50 77.16 -13.61
N MET A 2 -24.48 77.13 -12.28
CA MET A 2 -25.00 77.95 -11.19
C MET A 2 -24.08 77.75 -9.97
N ARG A 3 -23.89 78.79 -9.16
CA ARG A 3 -23.63 78.70 -7.70
C ARG A 3 -25.00 78.57 -7.01
N PRO A 4 -25.17 77.97 -5.80
CA PRO A 4 -24.48 78.46 -4.61
C PRO A 4 -24.16 77.45 -3.49
N THR A 5 -23.31 77.93 -2.59
CA THR A 5 -23.11 77.54 -1.19
C THR A 5 -24.36 77.77 -0.34
N LEU A 6 -24.60 76.90 0.66
CA LEU A 6 -25.32 77.24 1.90
C LEU A 6 -24.95 76.27 3.02
N ALA A 7 -24.57 76.85 4.16
CA ALA A 7 -24.32 76.23 5.44
C ALA A 7 -25.52 76.46 6.38
N ALA A 8 -25.81 75.52 7.27
CA ALA A 8 -26.41 75.65 8.63
C ALA A 8 -26.82 74.23 9.09
N ALA A 9 -26.16 73.58 10.06
CA ALA A 9 -26.20 73.79 11.51
C ALA A 9 -27.51 73.35 12.19
N ALA A 10 -27.51 72.18 12.85
CA ALA A 10 -28.11 71.94 14.17
C ALA A 10 -27.77 70.53 14.71
N LYS A 11 -27.27 70.51 15.95
CA LYS A 11 -26.90 69.42 16.88
C LYS A 11 -28.17 68.91 17.64
N PRO A 12 -28.14 67.97 18.62
CA PRO A 12 -27.02 67.21 19.21
C PRO A 12 -27.29 65.72 19.61
N LEU A 13 -26.19 65.10 20.08
CA LEU A 13 -26.02 64.19 21.22
C LEU A 13 -26.76 62.85 21.26
N LEU A 14 -25.97 61.81 20.96
CA LEU A 14 -26.13 60.47 21.54
C LEU A 14 -25.79 60.47 23.04
N LEU A 15 -26.51 59.59 23.73
CA LEU A 15 -26.49 59.31 25.15
C LEU A 15 -25.12 58.80 25.67
N VAL A 16 -24.74 59.41 26.79
CA VAL A 16 -23.96 58.97 27.98
C VAL A 16 -24.20 57.47 28.32
N LEU A 17 -23.28 56.61 28.79
CA LEU A 17 -22.48 56.57 30.03
C LEU A 17 -21.44 55.41 29.90
N SER A 18 -20.14 55.65 30.12
CA SER A 18 -19.39 55.40 31.39
C SER A 18 -18.94 53.94 31.58
N MET A 19 -17.63 53.66 31.49
CA MET A 19 -16.67 53.55 32.62
C MET A 19 -16.75 52.16 33.26
N ALA A 20 -15.71 51.32 33.24
CA ALA A 20 -14.48 51.54 33.99
C ALA A 20 -13.27 50.78 33.42
N VAL A 21 -12.12 51.38 33.71
CA VAL A 21 -10.76 51.00 33.32
C VAL A 21 -10.02 50.54 34.59
N LEU A 22 -9.21 49.48 34.41
CA LEU A 22 -8.02 49.05 35.16
C LEU A 22 -8.15 48.69 36.65
N LEU A 23 -7.83 47.43 36.94
CA LEU A 23 -6.93 47.07 38.03
C LEU A 23 -5.86 46.12 37.50
N ALA A 24 -4.61 46.57 37.63
CA ALA A 24 -3.41 45.78 37.38
C ALA A 24 -3.24 44.72 38.48
N GLY A 25 -2.76 43.55 38.08
CA GLY A 25 -2.26 42.51 38.98
C GLY A 25 -1.23 41.67 38.25
N CYS A 26 0.05 41.94 38.52
CA CYS A 26 1.14 41.03 38.18
C CYS A 26 0.98 39.74 38.99
N GLY A 27 0.99 38.60 38.31
CA GLY A 27 0.98 37.28 38.93
C GLY A 27 1.42 36.24 37.92
N SER A 28 2.67 35.84 38.01
CA SER A 28 3.29 34.78 37.23
C SER A 28 2.60 33.44 37.44
N SER A 29 2.05 32.86 36.37
CA SER A 29 1.86 31.41 36.26
C SER A 29 1.83 31.02 34.78
N GLN A 30 2.74 30.10 34.45
CA GLN A 30 2.79 29.34 33.21
C GLN A 30 1.39 28.82 32.85
N GLY A 31 0.91 29.15 31.65
CA GLY A 31 -0.34 28.67 31.11
C GLY A 31 -0.10 28.27 29.67
N LEU A 32 0.14 26.98 29.49
CA LEU A 32 0.34 26.29 28.22
C LEU A 32 -0.67 26.75 27.16
N ALA A 33 -0.18 27.03 25.96
CA ALA A 33 -1.02 27.11 24.78
C ALA A 33 -1.85 25.82 24.66
N PRO A 34 -3.12 25.86 24.24
CA PRO A 34 -3.87 24.65 23.96
C PRO A 34 -3.24 23.98 22.75
N VAL A 35 -2.41 22.97 22.99
CA VAL A 35 -2.09 21.96 21.98
C VAL A 35 -3.40 21.25 21.72
N SER A 36 -3.95 21.43 20.53
CA SER A 36 -5.05 20.63 20.04
C SER A 36 -4.59 19.17 20.05
N SER A 37 -4.94 18.43 21.11
CA SER A 37 -4.82 16.98 21.12
C SER A 37 -5.95 16.46 20.25
N VAL A 38 -5.69 16.34 18.94
CA VAL A 38 -6.44 15.37 18.12
C VAL A 38 -6.35 14.06 18.90
N PRO A 39 -7.47 13.49 19.35
CA PRO A 39 -7.41 12.20 20.03
C PRO A 39 -6.81 11.23 19.02
N LEU A 40 -5.64 10.69 19.37
CA LEU A 40 -5.01 9.60 18.64
C LEU A 40 -6.10 8.53 18.53
N ALA A 41 -6.65 8.37 17.32
CA ALA A 41 -7.61 7.32 17.05
C ALA A 41 -7.00 6.04 17.63
N THR A 42 -7.80 5.31 18.41
CA THR A 42 -7.39 4.02 18.97
C THR A 42 -7.14 3.10 17.78
N ARG A 43 -5.89 3.09 17.31
CA ARG A 43 -5.46 2.31 16.16
C ARG A 43 -5.77 0.87 16.49
N THR A 44 -6.51 0.21 15.60
CA THR A 44 -7.05 -1.13 15.84
C THR A 44 -6.16 -2.16 15.19
N ARG A 45 -5.89 -3.27 15.88
CA ARG A 45 -5.35 -4.47 15.22
C ARG A 45 -6.34 -4.93 14.15
N LEU A 46 -5.86 -5.24 12.96
CA LEU A 46 -6.71 -5.66 11.85
C LEU A 46 -7.49 -6.94 12.22
N PRO A 47 -8.76 -7.08 11.78
CA PRO A 47 -9.53 -8.30 11.98
C PRO A 47 -8.90 -9.48 11.20
N VAL A 48 -9.28 -10.73 11.56
CA VAL A 48 -8.76 -12.03 11.06
C VAL A 48 -8.68 -12.20 9.53
N VAL A 49 -9.30 -11.31 8.76
CA VAL A 49 -9.28 -11.30 7.28
C VAL A 49 -8.03 -10.61 6.72
N PHE A 50 -7.26 -9.95 7.59
CA PHE A 50 -5.94 -9.45 7.27
C PHE A 50 -4.87 -10.39 7.78
N HIS A 51 -3.89 -10.61 6.93
CA HIS A 51 -2.70 -11.37 7.25
C HIS A 51 -1.52 -10.40 7.25
N ASP A 52 -0.94 -10.26 8.43
CA ASP A 52 0.19 -9.37 8.68
C ASP A 52 1.48 -10.13 8.36
N ALA A 53 2.28 -9.59 7.44
CA ALA A 53 3.63 -10.09 7.17
C ALA A 53 4.65 -9.02 7.57
N SER A 54 5.63 -9.42 8.40
CA SER A 54 6.72 -8.53 8.83
C SER A 54 7.43 -7.88 7.64
N GLU A 55 7.88 -6.64 7.85
CA GLU A 55 8.67 -5.82 6.94
C GLU A 55 9.72 -6.64 6.21
N LEU A 56 9.68 -6.53 4.87
CA LEU A 56 10.23 -7.44 3.89
C LEU A 56 11.45 -8.20 4.38
N GLN A 57 11.13 -9.32 4.99
CA GLN A 57 11.86 -10.55 4.85
C GLN A 57 11.02 -11.51 4.01
N PHE A 58 10.27 -11.02 3.00
CA PHE A 58 9.40 -11.89 2.22
C PHE A 58 9.44 -11.61 0.73
N THR A 59 10.36 -12.31 0.09
CA THR A 59 9.88 -13.52 -0.54
C THR A 59 10.60 -14.68 0.14
N GLN A 60 9.94 -15.42 1.04
CA GLN A 60 10.50 -16.73 1.36
C GLN A 60 10.50 -17.49 0.04
N MET A 61 11.69 -17.90 -0.39
CA MET A 61 11.79 -18.61 -1.65
C MET A 61 11.01 -19.92 -1.51
N ALA A 62 10.06 -20.15 -2.41
CA ALA A 62 9.47 -21.48 -2.56
C ALA A 62 10.60 -22.51 -2.77
N ASP A 63 10.33 -23.78 -2.48
CA ASP A 63 11.29 -24.83 -2.76
C ASP A 63 11.69 -24.80 -4.25
N PRO A 64 12.98 -25.03 -4.58
CA PRO A 64 13.39 -25.14 -5.96
C PRO A 64 12.64 -26.30 -6.63
N LEU A 65 12.28 -26.11 -7.90
CA LEU A 65 11.89 -27.21 -8.74
C LEU A 65 13.08 -28.18 -8.83
N PRO A 66 12.82 -29.50 -8.86
CA PRO A 66 13.89 -30.46 -9.10
C PRO A 66 14.47 -30.25 -10.50
N ASP A 67 15.79 -30.38 -10.62
CA ASP A 67 16.46 -30.40 -11.92
C ASP A 67 15.86 -31.53 -12.78
N GLY A 68 15.58 -31.23 -14.04
CA GLY A 68 14.89 -32.18 -14.91
C GLY A 68 13.77 -31.59 -15.75
N PRO A 69 13.05 -32.45 -16.47
CA PRO A 69 11.90 -32.05 -17.26
C PRO A 69 10.73 -31.68 -16.36
N VAL A 70 10.08 -30.58 -16.71
CA VAL A 70 8.90 -30.05 -16.02
C VAL A 70 7.78 -29.79 -17.01
N VAL A 71 6.55 -30.07 -16.60
CA VAL A 71 5.36 -29.91 -17.44
C VAL A 71 4.24 -29.23 -16.65
N ASN A 72 3.41 -28.46 -17.34
CA ASN A 72 2.25 -27.76 -16.77
C ASN A 72 2.61 -26.84 -15.59
N LEU A 73 3.73 -26.12 -15.71
CA LEU A 73 4.10 -25.08 -14.76
C LEU A 73 3.24 -23.85 -15.01
N ARG A 74 2.43 -23.46 -14.02
CA ARG A 74 1.68 -22.20 -14.06
C ARG A 74 2.43 -21.12 -13.33
N GLY A 75 2.70 -20.02 -14.01
CA GLY A 75 3.41 -18.90 -13.43
C GLY A 75 3.03 -17.59 -14.08
N LEU A 76 3.51 -16.52 -13.47
CA LEU A 76 3.49 -15.18 -14.05
C LEU A 76 4.79 -14.99 -14.83
N TYR A 77 4.69 -14.82 -16.14
CA TYR A 77 5.79 -14.34 -16.95
C TYR A 77 5.87 -12.82 -16.87
N GLY A 78 7.07 -12.25 -16.75
CA GLY A 78 7.29 -10.81 -16.73
C GLY A 78 8.73 -10.43 -16.43
N ALA A 79 8.99 -9.13 -16.34
CA ALA A 79 10.31 -8.63 -15.94
C ALA A 79 10.54 -8.88 -14.44
N ASN A 80 11.74 -9.37 -14.10
CA ASN A 80 12.21 -9.42 -12.71
C ASN A 80 12.62 -8.02 -12.25
N GLY A 81 13.02 -7.89 -10.97
CA GLY A 81 13.46 -6.61 -10.41
C GLY A 81 14.71 -5.99 -11.08
N ALA A 82 15.42 -6.75 -11.92
CA ALA A 82 16.56 -6.29 -12.71
C ALA A 82 16.19 -5.95 -14.17
N GLY A 83 14.93 -6.17 -14.58
CA GLY A 83 14.44 -5.95 -15.94
C GLY A 83 14.57 -7.16 -16.87
N ASP A 84 15.15 -8.27 -16.42
CA ASP A 84 15.28 -9.50 -17.20
C ASP A 84 13.96 -10.30 -17.18
N SER A 85 13.66 -11.00 -18.27
CA SER A 85 12.45 -11.82 -18.35
C SER A 85 12.55 -13.05 -17.46
N SER A 86 11.50 -13.32 -16.70
CA SER A 86 11.43 -14.42 -15.75
C SER A 86 10.03 -15.02 -15.66
N LEU A 87 9.97 -16.27 -15.22
CA LEU A 87 8.74 -16.93 -14.80
C LEU A 87 8.71 -17.02 -13.28
N ALA A 88 7.76 -16.33 -12.65
CA ALA A 88 7.52 -16.38 -11.21
C ALA A 88 6.49 -17.48 -10.89
N LEU A 89 6.88 -18.42 -10.03
CA LEU A 89 6.02 -19.46 -9.46
C LEU A 89 5.73 -19.10 -8.01
N CYS A 90 4.46 -18.88 -7.68
CA CYS A 90 4.04 -18.44 -6.36
C CYS A 90 3.10 -19.44 -5.69
N GLN A 91 3.12 -19.47 -4.36
CA GLN A 91 2.22 -20.23 -3.51
C GLN A 91 1.86 -19.38 -2.28
N LEU A 92 0.58 -19.36 -1.93
CA LEU A 92 0.14 -18.78 -0.67
C LEU A 92 0.02 -19.91 0.36
N GLN A 93 0.81 -19.83 1.43
CA GLN A 93 0.82 -20.82 2.50
C GLN A 93 0.77 -20.12 3.86
N ASP A 94 -0.23 -20.47 4.68
CA ASP A 94 -0.37 -19.96 6.06
C ASP A 94 -0.30 -18.42 6.16
N GLY A 95 -0.83 -17.75 5.14
CA GLY A 95 -0.83 -16.30 4.98
C GLY A 95 0.51 -15.67 4.60
N GLN A 96 1.44 -16.47 4.12
CA GLN A 96 2.71 -16.04 3.54
C GLN A 96 2.73 -16.31 2.03
N LEU A 97 3.23 -15.35 1.26
CA LEU A 97 3.45 -15.50 -0.16
C LEU A 97 4.87 -16.00 -0.43
N LEU A 98 4.98 -17.22 -0.92
CA LEU A 98 6.22 -17.86 -1.32
C LEU A 98 6.34 -17.77 -2.84
N CYS A 99 7.35 -17.08 -3.36
CA CYS A 99 7.60 -17.06 -4.80
C CYS A 99 9.03 -17.46 -5.12
N ARG A 100 9.21 -18.13 -6.25
CA ARG A 100 10.51 -18.38 -6.87
C ARG A 100 10.47 -17.92 -8.31
N ARG A 101 11.51 -17.20 -8.72
CA ARG A 101 11.67 -16.73 -10.10
C ARG A 101 12.70 -17.61 -10.81
N TYR A 102 12.40 -17.94 -12.05
CA TYR A 102 13.32 -18.63 -12.95
C TYR A 102 13.56 -17.74 -14.16
N ASP A 103 14.82 -17.61 -14.56
CA ASP A 103 15.14 -16.94 -15.82
C ASP A 103 14.50 -17.72 -16.96
N ALA A 104 13.68 -17.03 -17.76
CA ALA A 104 12.89 -17.63 -18.81
C ALA A 104 12.62 -16.58 -19.89
N THR A 105 12.72 -17.00 -21.16
CA THR A 105 12.39 -16.15 -22.30
C THR A 105 11.20 -16.74 -23.04
N LEU A 106 10.09 -16.00 -23.06
CA LEU A 106 8.90 -16.33 -23.84
C LEU A 106 8.72 -15.28 -24.94
N ASP A 107 8.14 -15.70 -26.07
CA ASP A 107 7.73 -14.78 -27.14
C ASP A 107 6.39 -14.11 -26.78
N ALA A 108 6.38 -13.37 -25.67
CA ALA A 108 5.20 -12.73 -25.12
C ALA A 108 5.47 -11.26 -24.78
N THR A 109 4.44 -10.41 -24.94
CA THR A 109 4.53 -8.98 -24.65
C THR A 109 3.90 -8.66 -23.30
N GLY A 110 4.72 -8.26 -22.33
CA GLY A 110 4.26 -7.81 -21.01
C GLY A 110 3.99 -8.93 -20.01
N PRO A 111 3.53 -8.59 -18.79
CA PRO A 111 3.24 -9.57 -17.77
C PRO A 111 1.97 -10.37 -18.10
N LEU A 112 2.03 -11.70 -18.00
CA LEU A 112 0.86 -12.57 -18.23
C LEU A 112 0.99 -13.91 -17.51
N LEU A 113 -0.16 -14.51 -17.20
CA LEU A 113 -0.19 -15.88 -16.69
C LEU A 113 -0.03 -16.88 -17.84
N VAL A 114 0.84 -17.88 -17.64
CA VAL A 114 1.14 -18.90 -18.65
C VAL A 114 1.11 -20.30 -18.07
N ASP A 115 0.80 -21.28 -18.91
CA ASP A 115 1.20 -22.68 -18.73
C ASP A 115 2.51 -22.88 -19.50
N ALA A 116 3.56 -23.35 -18.84
CA ALA A 116 4.88 -23.59 -19.43
C ALA A 116 5.37 -25.03 -19.19
N SER A 117 6.24 -25.49 -20.07
CA SER A 117 6.93 -26.78 -19.97
C SER A 117 8.36 -26.64 -20.50
N GLY A 118 9.28 -27.40 -19.94
CA GLY A 118 10.69 -27.20 -20.22
C GLY A 118 11.62 -28.06 -19.38
N GLN A 119 12.84 -27.57 -19.23
CA GLN A 119 13.91 -28.19 -18.47
C GLN A 119 14.42 -27.20 -17.41
N VAL A 120 14.47 -27.64 -16.16
CA VAL A 120 15.10 -26.90 -15.06
C VAL A 120 16.55 -27.33 -14.92
N ASP A 121 17.44 -26.34 -14.78
CA ASP A 121 18.84 -26.48 -14.38
C ASP A 121 19.16 -25.38 -13.36
N GLY A 122 19.08 -25.70 -12.07
CA GLY A 122 19.24 -24.74 -10.99
C GLY A 122 18.16 -23.64 -11.00
N SER A 123 18.55 -22.39 -11.28
CA SER A 123 17.65 -21.23 -11.35
C SER A 123 17.19 -20.89 -12.76
N THR A 124 17.61 -21.65 -13.77
CA THR A 124 17.25 -21.42 -15.17
C THR A 124 16.16 -22.39 -15.60
N LEU A 125 15.12 -21.87 -16.24
CA LEU A 125 14.06 -22.67 -16.86
C LEU A 125 14.15 -22.50 -18.39
N SER A 126 14.68 -23.51 -19.07
CA SER A 126 14.66 -23.58 -20.52
C SER A 126 13.25 -23.97 -20.98
N VAL A 127 12.43 -22.98 -21.34
CA VAL A 127 11.04 -23.22 -21.78
C VAL A 127 11.03 -23.76 -23.20
N GLY A 128 10.50 -24.97 -23.38
CA GLY A 128 10.36 -25.62 -24.68
C GLY A 128 8.98 -25.41 -25.32
N ASN A 129 7.94 -25.24 -24.51
CA ASN A 129 6.58 -24.94 -24.96
C ASN A 129 5.82 -24.15 -23.89
N TRP A 130 4.99 -23.20 -24.32
CA TRP A 130 4.16 -22.39 -23.44
C TRP A 130 2.88 -21.92 -24.13
N GLN A 131 1.89 -21.55 -23.33
CA GLN A 131 0.65 -20.92 -23.79
C GLN A 131 0.14 -19.92 -22.74
N PRO A 132 -0.50 -18.81 -23.15
CA PRO A 132 -1.19 -17.93 -22.22
C PRO A 132 -2.37 -18.66 -21.57
N LEU A 133 -2.64 -18.35 -20.31
CA LEU A 133 -3.87 -18.76 -19.65
C LEU A 133 -4.99 -17.78 -20.01
N GLU A 134 -6.09 -18.29 -20.54
CA GLU A 134 -7.30 -17.49 -20.78
C GLU A 134 -8.07 -17.27 -19.48
N TRP A 135 -8.32 -16.01 -19.14
CA TRP A 135 -9.03 -15.61 -17.91
C TRP A 135 -9.62 -14.20 -18.03
N ASP A 136 -10.62 -13.89 -17.19
CA ASP A 136 -11.24 -12.56 -17.12
C ASP A 136 -10.40 -11.61 -16.25
N GLU A 137 -9.27 -11.16 -16.79
CA GLU A 137 -8.34 -10.28 -16.09
C GLU A 137 -9.01 -8.98 -15.63
N ALA A 138 -9.73 -8.31 -16.54
CA ALA A 138 -10.38 -7.03 -16.25
C ALA A 138 -11.45 -7.17 -15.16
N GLY A 139 -12.25 -8.24 -15.20
CA GLY A 139 -13.24 -8.51 -14.15
C GLY A 139 -12.58 -8.84 -12.81
N GLN A 140 -11.48 -9.60 -12.80
CA GLN A 140 -10.75 -9.92 -11.57
C GLN A 140 -10.04 -8.69 -10.97
N LEU A 141 -9.49 -7.81 -11.81
CA LEU A 141 -8.94 -6.53 -11.37
C LEU A 141 -10.01 -5.67 -10.71
N ALA A 142 -11.21 -5.59 -11.30
CA ALA A 142 -12.32 -4.84 -10.73
C ALA A 142 -12.77 -5.40 -9.36
N VAL A 143 -12.79 -6.74 -9.19
CA VAL A 143 -13.06 -7.38 -7.89
C VAL A 143 -11.99 -7.03 -6.86
N ALA A 144 -10.71 -7.09 -7.24
CA ALA A 144 -9.61 -6.75 -6.34
C ALA A 144 -9.65 -5.28 -5.93
N GLN A 145 -9.89 -4.38 -6.88
CA GLN A 145 -10.03 -2.95 -6.63
C GLN A 145 -11.19 -2.62 -5.69
N ALA A 146 -12.35 -3.25 -5.91
CA ALA A 146 -13.50 -3.05 -5.03
C ALA A 146 -13.23 -3.51 -3.58
N GLU A 147 -12.46 -4.58 -3.39
CA GLU A 147 -12.04 -4.99 -2.04
C GLU A 147 -11.03 -4.01 -1.44
N LEU A 148 -10.09 -3.46 -2.22
CA LEU A 148 -9.19 -2.41 -1.75
C LEU A 148 -9.98 -1.19 -1.26
N ASP A 149 -10.93 -0.71 -2.06
CA ASP A 149 -11.78 0.42 -1.73
C ASP A 149 -12.55 0.19 -0.42
N ASN A 150 -13.13 -1.01 -0.26
CA ASN A 150 -13.86 -1.42 0.94
C ASN A 150 -12.99 -1.51 2.21
N ARG A 151 -11.66 -1.63 2.04
CA ARG A 151 -10.70 -1.82 3.14
C ARG A 151 -9.81 -0.62 3.37
N ALA A 152 -9.84 0.38 2.50
CA ALA A 152 -8.94 1.52 2.53
C ALA A 152 -8.97 2.32 3.84
N SER A 153 -10.15 2.54 4.43
CA SER A 153 -10.24 3.21 5.74
C SER A 153 -9.57 2.41 6.86
N LYS A 154 -9.65 1.08 6.83
CA LYS A 154 -8.97 0.24 7.83
C LYS A 154 -7.45 0.26 7.65
N LEU A 155 -6.98 0.32 6.41
CA LEU A 155 -5.55 0.47 6.09
C LEU A 155 -5.00 1.83 6.55
N ALA A 156 -5.81 2.90 6.42
CA ALA A 156 -5.49 4.23 6.90
C ALA A 156 -5.32 4.27 8.43
N ASP A 157 -6.13 3.51 9.17
CA ASP A 157 -6.10 3.45 10.63
C ASP A 157 -5.12 2.40 11.21
N TYR A 158 -4.40 1.65 10.36
CA TYR A 158 -3.55 0.53 10.77
C TYR A 158 -2.24 0.97 11.46
N GLU A 159 -1.80 0.20 12.45
CA GLU A 159 -0.49 0.36 13.12
C GLU A 159 0.64 -0.26 12.27
N TRP A 160 1.08 0.44 11.24
CA TRP A 160 2.12 -0.06 10.33
C TRP A 160 3.46 -0.36 11.04
N ASP A 161 3.76 0.28 12.17
CA ASP A 161 4.97 0.02 12.95
C ASP A 161 5.00 -1.38 13.57
N ALA A 162 3.84 -2.05 13.71
CA ALA A 162 3.79 -3.45 14.14
C ALA A 162 4.40 -4.41 13.11
N LEU A 163 4.46 -4.00 11.84
CA LEU A 163 5.12 -4.75 10.77
C LEU A 163 6.61 -4.45 10.69
N ALA A 164 7.04 -3.29 11.17
CA ALA A 164 8.41 -2.82 10.99
C ALA A 164 9.43 -3.63 11.79
N ARG A 165 10.63 -3.79 11.24
CA ARG A 165 11.78 -4.24 12.01
C ARG A 165 12.13 -3.22 13.11
N PRO A 166 12.70 -3.66 14.24
CA PRO A 166 12.97 -2.77 15.37
C PRO A 166 13.82 -1.53 15.04
N ASP A 167 14.76 -1.67 14.09
CA ASP A 167 15.65 -0.61 13.62
C ASP A 167 14.92 0.49 12.83
N PHE A 168 13.71 0.22 12.33
CA PHE A 168 12.93 1.17 11.54
C PHE A 168 11.53 1.46 12.11
N ALA A 169 11.23 0.95 13.29
CA ALA A 169 9.93 1.11 13.93
C ALA A 169 9.56 2.60 14.12
N ASP A 170 10.54 3.44 14.44
CA ASP A 170 10.31 4.87 14.66
C ASP A 170 9.85 5.58 13.38
N SER A 171 10.48 5.34 12.23
CA SER A 171 10.07 5.97 10.96
C SER A 171 8.68 5.50 10.53
N THR A 172 8.39 4.21 10.72
CA THR A 172 7.09 3.63 10.36
C THR A 172 5.97 4.14 11.28
N LYS A 173 6.24 4.40 12.57
CA LYS A 173 5.24 4.90 13.53
C LYS A 173 4.60 6.22 13.11
N TRP A 174 5.37 7.04 12.40
CA TRP A 174 4.92 8.34 11.87
C TRP A 174 4.22 8.24 10.53
N PHE A 175 4.11 7.04 9.96
CA PHE A 175 3.29 6.82 8.78
C PHE A 175 1.84 7.18 9.07
N ASN A 176 1.28 8.01 8.21
CA ASN A 176 -0.14 8.29 8.16
C ASN A 176 -0.57 8.18 6.71
N GLY A 177 -1.46 7.24 6.43
CA GLY A 177 -2.18 7.17 5.18
C GLY A 177 -3.61 7.64 5.36
N ASP A 178 -4.18 8.12 4.27
CA ASP A 178 -5.61 8.39 4.18
C ASP A 178 -6.29 7.35 3.29
N ALA A 179 -7.58 7.14 3.53
CA ALA A 179 -8.36 6.11 2.85
C ALA A 179 -8.44 6.36 1.34
N GLU A 180 -8.56 7.61 0.90
CA GLU A 180 -8.66 7.96 -0.51
C GLU A 180 -7.39 7.53 -1.25
N ARG A 181 -6.23 7.80 -0.65
CA ARG A 181 -4.93 7.45 -1.20
C ARG A 181 -4.70 5.94 -1.26
N PHE A 182 -5.17 5.18 -0.26
CA PHE A 182 -5.12 3.72 -0.30
C PHE A 182 -6.06 3.13 -1.37
N SER A 183 -7.28 3.66 -1.50
CA SER A 183 -8.22 3.20 -2.54
C SER A 183 -7.71 3.50 -3.95
N ALA A 184 -6.92 4.55 -4.13
CA ALA A 184 -6.39 4.94 -5.42
C ALA A 184 -5.10 4.20 -5.85
N LEU A 185 -4.60 3.26 -5.05
CA LEU A 185 -3.35 2.56 -5.40
C LEU A 185 -3.56 1.66 -6.62
N PRO A 186 -2.68 1.74 -7.64
CA PRO A 186 -2.77 0.86 -8.79
C PRO A 186 -2.46 -0.57 -8.39
N LEU A 187 -3.33 -1.49 -8.77
CA LEU A 187 -3.12 -2.92 -8.61
C LEU A 187 -2.48 -3.50 -9.86
N GLU A 188 -1.41 -4.25 -9.67
CA GLU A 188 -0.67 -4.94 -10.71
C GLU A 188 -0.76 -6.45 -10.50
N LEU A 189 -0.78 -7.21 -11.60
CA LEU A 189 -0.72 -8.66 -11.54
C LEU A 189 0.66 -9.09 -11.00
N TYR A 190 0.67 -9.74 -9.84
CA TYR A 190 1.91 -10.09 -9.13
C TYR A 190 2.22 -11.58 -9.13
N GLY A 191 1.18 -12.43 -9.20
CA GLY A 191 1.40 -13.86 -9.25
C GLY A 191 0.13 -14.69 -9.36
N TYR A 192 0.33 -16.00 -9.42
CA TYR A 192 -0.72 -17.00 -9.38
C TYR A 192 -0.32 -18.09 -8.39
N ASP A 193 -1.19 -18.36 -7.43
CA ASP A 193 -1.05 -19.49 -6.52
C ASP A 193 -1.58 -20.76 -7.19
N MET A 194 -0.66 -21.64 -7.59
CA MET A 194 -1.01 -22.91 -8.25
C MET A 194 -1.80 -23.86 -7.35
N ALA A 195 -1.51 -23.86 -6.05
CA ALA A 195 -2.10 -24.82 -5.12
C ALA A 195 -3.57 -24.47 -4.87
N SER A 196 -3.87 -23.19 -4.63
CA SER A 196 -5.23 -22.72 -4.37
C SER A 196 -5.98 -22.24 -5.61
N LYS A 197 -5.29 -22.12 -6.75
CA LYS A 197 -5.77 -21.60 -8.04
C LYS A 197 -6.28 -20.16 -7.96
N ARG A 198 -5.51 -19.28 -7.32
CA ARG A 198 -5.90 -17.90 -7.04
C ARG A 198 -4.95 -16.89 -7.67
N ILE A 199 -5.50 -15.73 -8.02
CA ILE A 199 -4.78 -14.59 -8.59
C ILE A 199 -4.26 -13.72 -7.46
N ILE A 200 -3.03 -13.24 -7.58
CA ILE A 200 -2.41 -12.36 -6.60
C ILE A 200 -2.15 -11.02 -7.28
N TRP A 201 -2.77 -9.98 -6.73
CA TRP A 201 -2.56 -8.59 -7.10
C TRP A 201 -1.67 -7.92 -6.08
N ARG A 202 -0.84 -6.97 -6.50
CA ARG A 202 -0.01 -6.14 -5.62
C ARG A 202 -0.29 -4.66 -5.88
N ALA A 203 -0.46 -3.90 -4.80
CA ALA A 203 -0.44 -2.46 -4.78
C ALA A 203 0.74 -1.99 -3.94
N GLN A 204 1.52 -1.08 -4.48
CA GLN A 204 2.60 -0.41 -3.77
C GLN A 204 2.14 0.98 -3.36
N GLY A 205 2.25 1.28 -2.06
CA GLY A 205 1.99 2.61 -1.54
C GLY A 205 3.17 3.55 -1.72
N TRP A 206 3.22 4.56 -0.86
CA TRP A 206 4.23 5.62 -0.94
C TRP A 206 5.30 5.46 0.12
N GLU A 207 6.39 6.20 -0.08
CA GLU A 207 7.55 6.10 0.79
C GLU A 207 7.24 6.49 2.25
N PHE A 208 7.71 5.68 3.19
CA PHE A 208 7.75 6.00 4.61
C PHE A 208 8.72 7.16 4.88
N PRO A 209 8.52 7.94 5.96
CA PRO A 209 9.50 8.95 6.36
C PRO A 209 10.90 8.35 6.53
N GLN A 210 11.89 8.92 5.85
CA GLN A 210 13.27 8.43 5.94
C GLN A 210 13.86 8.67 7.33
N GLN A 211 14.65 7.71 7.80
CA GLN A 211 15.57 7.84 8.93
C GLN A 211 16.99 7.47 8.45
N GLU A 212 18.00 7.92 9.18
CA GLU A 212 19.44 7.87 8.83
C GLU A 212 19.87 6.77 7.83
N HIS A 213 20.72 7.16 6.86
CA HIS A 213 21.39 6.32 5.85
C HIS A 213 20.50 5.30 5.09
N LEU A 214 19.98 5.77 3.95
CA LEU A 214 19.78 5.01 2.69
C LEU A 214 18.80 3.83 2.69
N VAL A 215 17.62 3.93 3.30
CA VAL A 215 16.58 2.89 3.12
C VAL A 215 15.26 3.49 2.61
N HIS A 216 14.92 3.19 1.36
CA HIS A 216 13.62 3.51 0.77
C HIS A 216 12.62 2.41 1.14
N ARG A 217 11.50 2.77 1.75
CA ARG A 217 10.52 1.81 2.28
C ARG A 217 9.12 2.28 1.97
N TYR A 218 8.17 1.38 1.76
CA TYR A 218 6.78 1.70 1.43
C TYR A 218 5.84 0.58 1.88
N PRO A 219 4.56 0.88 2.19
CA PRO A 219 3.60 -0.16 2.45
C PRO A 219 3.29 -0.90 1.15
N ALA A 220 3.15 -2.23 1.23
CA ALA A 220 2.64 -3.02 0.13
C ALA A 220 1.41 -3.81 0.56
N ILE A 221 0.47 -3.89 -0.36
CA ILE A 221 -0.83 -4.53 -0.16
C ILE A 221 -0.97 -5.59 -1.24
N TYR A 222 -1.24 -6.82 -0.82
CA TYR A 222 -1.54 -7.91 -1.73
C TYR A 222 -3.01 -8.29 -1.60
N ILE A 223 -3.67 -8.47 -2.73
CA ILE A 223 -5.07 -8.90 -2.78
C ILE A 223 -5.15 -10.20 -3.54
N VAL A 224 -5.72 -11.22 -2.90
CA VAL A 224 -5.79 -12.57 -3.48
C VAL A 224 -7.23 -12.88 -3.86
N THR A 225 -7.52 -13.00 -5.16
CA THR A 225 -8.87 -13.28 -5.68
C THR A 225 -9.00 -14.70 -6.18
N ASP A 226 -10.20 -15.29 -6.02
CA ASP A 226 -10.54 -16.57 -6.63
C ASP A 226 -11.27 -16.30 -7.97
N PRO A 227 -10.67 -16.66 -9.11
CA PRO A 227 -11.29 -16.44 -10.42
C PRO A 227 -12.61 -17.20 -10.59
N ALA A 228 -12.86 -18.25 -9.81
CA ALA A 228 -14.15 -18.94 -9.80
C ALA A 228 -15.23 -18.23 -8.95
N GLY A 229 -14.86 -17.19 -8.20
CA GLY A 229 -15.76 -16.44 -7.32
C GLY A 229 -16.32 -17.25 -6.15
N LYS A 230 -15.70 -18.39 -5.80
CA LYS A 230 -16.19 -19.29 -4.74
C LYS A 230 -15.62 -18.94 -3.37
N LYS A 231 -14.48 -18.25 -3.34
CA LYS A 231 -13.84 -17.76 -2.11
C LYS A 231 -13.84 -16.23 -2.09
N PRO A 232 -14.03 -15.60 -0.91
CA PRO A 232 -13.90 -14.17 -0.79
C PRO A 232 -12.45 -13.72 -1.07
N PRO A 233 -12.24 -12.48 -1.55
CA PRO A 233 -10.91 -11.90 -1.60
C PRO A 233 -10.26 -11.81 -0.21
N GLU A 234 -8.94 -11.96 -0.16
CA GLU A 234 -8.13 -11.81 1.06
C GLU A 234 -7.11 -10.70 0.86
N ILE A 235 -6.79 -9.96 1.93
CA ILE A 235 -5.79 -8.89 1.91
C ILE A 235 -4.63 -9.24 2.82
N PHE A 236 -3.42 -9.11 2.29
CA PHE A 236 -2.17 -9.23 3.02
C PHE A 236 -1.47 -7.87 3.00
N VAL A 237 -0.92 -7.46 4.14
CA VAL A 237 -0.21 -6.18 4.26
C VAL A 237 1.21 -6.42 4.76
N THR A 238 2.15 -5.69 4.17
CA THR A 238 3.56 -5.74 4.56
C THR A 238 4.24 -4.40 4.30
N ILE A 239 5.49 -4.27 4.73
CA ILE A 239 6.36 -3.16 4.37
C ILE A 239 7.40 -3.70 3.41
N GLU A 240 7.62 -3.02 2.30
CA GLU A 240 8.67 -3.34 1.36
C GLU A 240 9.73 -2.25 1.34
N GLY A 241 10.96 -2.58 1.00
CA GLY A 241 12.02 -1.58 0.88
C GLY A 241 13.32 -2.14 0.32
N PHE A 242 14.22 -1.22 -0.04
CA PHE A 242 15.58 -1.52 -0.49
C PHE A 242 16.55 -0.48 0.10
N ALA A 243 17.81 -0.89 0.24
CA ALA A 243 18.89 0.03 0.57
C ALA A 243 19.59 0.49 -0.71
N GLU A 244 19.86 1.78 -0.84
CA GLU A 244 20.83 2.27 -1.84
C GLU A 244 22.23 2.07 -1.25
N GLU A 245 23.10 1.32 -1.96
CA GLU A 245 24.52 1.16 -1.57
C GLU A 245 25.33 2.44 -1.80
#